data_AF-A0A847N274-F1
#
_entry.id   AF-A0A847N274-F1
#
_cell.length_a   1.000
_cell.length_b   1.000
_cell.length_c   1.000
_cell.angle_alpha   90.00
_cell.angle_beta   90.00
_cell.angle_gamma   90.00
#
_symmetry.space_group_name_H-M   'P 1'
#
loop_
_entity.id
_entity.type
_entity.pdbx_description
1 polymer ?
#
loop_
_entity_poly.entity_id
_entity_poly.type
_entity_poly.pdbx_seq_one_letter_code
_entity_poly.pdbx_strand_id
1 'polypeptide(L)'
;MDIQTFFASFPESYKIYLVVNEVIDALGPSVVQITTSQIRYTASHHFAYLWIPGRYQKGRVAPLVLSIPLPYVDATVEWKEVVEVSPKVFMHHKELWTSSDLDHRLVHILRSSYAQ
;
A
#
# COMPACT_ATOMS: atom_id res chain seq x y z
N MET A 1 9.34 -11.85 10.41
CA MET A 1 10.12 -10.62 10.15
C MET A 1 9.43 -9.49 10.89
N ASP A 2 10.18 -8.63 11.55
CA ASP A 2 9.61 -7.44 12.20
C ASP A 2 9.74 -6.19 11.32
N ILE A 3 9.13 -5.09 11.78
CA ILE A 3 9.07 -3.83 11.04
C ILE A 3 10.44 -3.17 10.88
N GLN A 4 11.29 -3.26 11.90
CA GLN A 4 12.63 -2.66 11.89
C GLN A 4 13.51 -3.36 10.87
N THR A 5 13.46 -4.69 10.84
CA THR A 5 14.18 -5.53 9.88
C THR A 5 13.69 -5.29 8.45
N PHE A 6 12.38 -5.11 8.25
CA PHE A 6 11.82 -4.83 6.93
C PHE A 6 12.37 -3.50 6.38
N PHE A 7 12.50 -2.47 7.21
CA PHE A 7 12.91 -1.13 6.77
C PHE A 7 14.39 -0.76 7.00
N ALA A 8 15.22 -1.68 7.50
CA ALA A 8 16.61 -1.39 7.92
C ALA A 8 17.44 -0.63 6.87
N SER A 9 17.31 -0.98 5.59
CA SER A 9 18.03 -0.32 4.48
C SER A 9 17.22 0.77 3.77
N PHE A 10 16.02 1.09 4.27
CA PHE A 10 15.02 1.92 3.61
C PHE A 10 14.36 2.91 4.60
N PRO A 11 15.13 3.82 5.22
CA PRO A 11 14.62 4.74 6.24
C PRO A 11 13.57 5.72 5.69
N GLU A 12 13.66 6.08 4.40
CA GLU A 12 12.64 6.94 3.78
C GLU A 12 11.30 6.23 3.64
N SER A 13 11.33 4.97 3.21
CA SER A 13 10.14 4.12 3.13
C SER A 13 9.48 3.95 4.51
N TYR A 14 10.27 3.90 5.58
CA TYR A 14 9.76 3.80 6.95
C TYR A 14 8.95 5.04 7.36
N LYS A 15 9.44 6.25 7.02
CA LYS A 15 8.72 7.49 7.33
C LYS A 15 7.34 7.53 6.66
N ILE A 16 7.27 7.15 5.38
CA ILE A 16 6.01 7.07 4.65
C ILE A 16 5.12 5.98 5.25
N TYR A 17 5.69 4.81 5.57
CA TYR A 17 4.97 3.72 6.22
C TYR A 17 4.28 4.15 7.52
N LEU A 18 4.94 4.94 8.37
CA LEU A 18 4.34 5.40 9.63
C LEU A 18 3.03 6.18 9.39
N VAL A 19 3.02 7.06 8.39
CA VAL A 19 1.82 7.83 8.01
C VAL A 19 0.75 6.92 7.41
N VAL A 20 1.12 5.97 6.54
CA VAL A 20 0.17 5.00 5.99
C VAL A 20 -0.44 4.15 7.12
N ASN A 21 0.38 3.72 8.07
CA ASN A 21 -0.06 2.88 9.17
C ASN A 21 -1.04 3.63 10.08
N GLU A 22 -0.78 4.91 10.38
CA GLU A 22 -1.70 5.76 11.13
C GLU A 22 -3.06 5.90 10.41
N VAL A 23 -3.05 6.11 9.09
CA VAL A 23 -4.29 6.18 8.30
C VAL A 23 -5.06 4.86 8.34
N ILE A 24 -4.37 3.72 8.21
CA ILE A 24 -5.01 2.39 8.24
C ILE A 24 -5.56 2.08 9.65
N ASP A 25 -4.79 2.38 10.71
CA ASP A 25 -5.22 2.18 12.09
C ASP A 25 -6.49 2.99 12.40
N ALA A 26 -6.63 4.18 11.80
CA ALA A 26 -7.82 5.02 11.91
C ALA A 26 -9.07 4.46 11.18
N LEU A 27 -8.92 3.48 10.29
CA LEU A 27 -10.06 2.80 9.64
C LEU A 27 -10.74 1.80 10.58
N GLY A 28 -9.96 1.20 11.50
CA GLY A 28 -10.43 0.22 12.48
C GLY A 28 -9.50 -1.00 12.60
N PRO A 29 -9.95 -2.05 13.30
CA PRO A 29 -9.13 -3.22 13.56
C PRO A 29 -8.68 -3.93 12.28
N SER A 30 -7.37 -4.13 12.13
CA SER A 30 -6.80 -4.93 11.06
C SER A 30 -5.62 -5.77 11.56
N VAL A 31 -5.34 -6.86 10.86
CA VAL A 31 -4.15 -7.70 11.09
C VAL A 31 -3.06 -7.26 10.13
N VAL A 32 -1.88 -6.97 10.68
CA VAL A 32 -0.67 -6.63 9.93
C VAL A 32 0.24 -7.85 9.88
N GLN A 33 0.56 -8.30 8.66
CA GLN A 33 1.50 -9.40 8.44
C GLN A 33 2.69 -8.91 7.61
N ILE A 34 3.89 -8.98 8.19
CA ILE A 34 5.14 -8.61 7.53
C ILE A 34 5.79 -9.87 6.95
N THR A 35 5.94 -9.91 5.64
CA THR A 35 6.66 -10.97 4.92
C THR A 35 8.01 -10.45 4.42
N THR A 36 8.77 -11.32 3.76
CA THR A 36 10.05 -10.96 3.14
C THR A 36 9.90 -9.88 2.05
N SER A 37 8.76 -9.83 1.36
CA SER A 37 8.56 -8.97 0.19
C SER A 37 7.63 -7.80 0.42
N GLN A 38 6.70 -7.92 1.37
CA GLN A 38 5.63 -6.95 1.55
C GLN A 38 5.06 -7.00 2.96
N ILE A 39 4.37 -5.93 3.31
CA ILE A 39 3.47 -5.86 4.46
C ILE A 39 2.06 -6.01 3.91
N ARG A 40 1.26 -6.88 4.53
CA ARG A 40 -0.13 -7.16 4.18
C ARG A 40 -1.04 -6.70 5.29
N TYR A 41 -2.11 -6.02 4.93
CA TYR A 41 -3.19 -5.63 5.83
C TYR A 41 -4.45 -6.45 5.53
N THR A 42 -5.08 -6.95 6.59
CA THR A 42 -6.25 -7.83 6.50
C THR A 42 -7.33 -7.39 7.49
N ALA A 43 -8.57 -7.25 7.01
CA ALA A 43 -9.77 -7.07 7.82
C ALA A 43 -10.68 -8.30 7.63
N SER A 44 -11.89 -8.14 7.08
CA SER A 44 -12.71 -9.24 6.55
C SER A 44 -12.02 -9.96 5.37
N HIS A 45 -11.15 -9.24 4.66
CA HIS A 45 -10.38 -9.69 3.51
C HIS A 45 -9.05 -8.91 3.42
N HIS A 46 -8.19 -9.27 2.46
CA HIS A 46 -6.96 -8.51 2.21
C HIS A 46 -7.28 -7.23 1.43
N PHE A 47 -7.06 -6.07 2.03
CA PHE A 47 -7.48 -4.77 1.48
C PHE A 47 -6.33 -3.83 1.14
N ALA A 48 -5.11 -4.10 1.62
CA ALA A 48 -3.95 -3.29 1.29
C ALA A 48 -2.63 -4.04 1.43
N TYR A 49 -1.66 -3.63 0.62
CA TYR A 49 -0.29 -4.15 0.66
C TYR A 49 0.71 -3.01 0.51
N LEU A 50 1.81 -3.09 1.26
CA LEU A 50 2.95 -2.17 1.12
C LEU A 50 4.20 -2.95 0.73
N TRP A 51 4.96 -2.41 -0.21
CA TRP A 51 6.24 -2.99 -0.62
C TRP A 51 7.21 -1.91 -1.08
N ILE A 52 8.50 -2.26 -1.11
CA ILE A 52 9.60 -1.32 -1.38
C ILE A 52 10.19 -1.67 -2.76
N PRO A 53 9.94 -0.86 -3.81
CA PRO A 53 10.50 -1.10 -5.14
C PRO A 53 12.02 -1.22 -5.15
N GLY A 54 12.72 -0.39 -4.35
CA GLY A 54 14.19 -0.39 -4.24
C GLY A 54 14.79 -1.71 -3.71
N ARG A 55 13.97 -2.62 -3.18
CA ARG A 55 14.41 -3.97 -2.82
C ARG A 55 14.65 -4.86 -4.05
N TYR A 56 13.97 -4.58 -5.16
CA TYR A 56 13.95 -5.44 -6.35
C TYR A 56 14.42 -4.74 -7.62
N GLN A 57 14.32 -3.42 -7.66
CA GLN A 57 14.57 -2.62 -8.85
C GLN A 57 15.76 -1.69 -8.60
N LYS A 58 16.56 -1.47 -9.64
CA LYS A 58 17.68 -0.52 -9.63
C LYS A 58 17.23 0.83 -10.19
N GLY A 59 17.91 1.90 -9.79
CA GLY A 59 17.66 3.25 -10.27
C GLY A 59 16.71 4.05 -9.38
N ARG A 60 16.17 5.15 -9.92
CA ARG A 60 15.24 6.02 -9.19
C ARG A 60 13.86 5.38 -9.19
N VAL A 61 13.48 4.83 -8.05
CA VAL A 61 12.17 4.21 -7.82
C VAL A 61 11.50 4.82 -6.60
N ALA A 62 10.17 4.74 -6.54
CA ALA A 62 9.42 5.23 -5.39
C ALA A 62 9.91 4.56 -4.08
N PRO A 63 10.05 5.32 -2.98
CA PRO A 63 10.40 4.77 -1.68
C PRO A 63 9.44 3.68 -1.21
N LEU A 64 8.14 3.85 -1.44
CA LEU A 64 7.11 2.90 -1.03
C LEU A 64 6.02 2.81 -2.09
N VAL A 65 5.44 1.62 -2.26
CA VAL A 65 4.23 1.43 -3.09
C VAL A 65 3.11 0.89 -2.21
N LEU A 66 1.95 1.53 -2.31
CA LEU A 66 0.69 1.04 -1.78
C LEU A 66 -0.10 0.36 -2.88
N SER A 67 -0.43 -0.91 -2.67
CA SER A 67 -1.27 -1.69 -3.56
C SER A 67 -2.64 -1.94 -2.93
N ILE A 68 -3.72 -1.65 -3.68
CA ILE A 68 -5.10 -1.80 -3.22
C ILE A 68 -5.89 -2.69 -4.20
N PRO A 69 -6.42 -3.84 -3.77
CA PRO A 69 -7.34 -4.63 -4.57
C PRO A 69 -8.74 -4.01 -4.56
N LEU A 70 -9.34 -3.85 -5.74
CA LEU A 70 -10.72 -3.37 -5.92
C LEU A 70 -11.48 -4.23 -6.94
N PRO A 71 -12.83 -4.30 -6.84
CA PRO A 71 -13.64 -5.04 -7.80
C PRO A 71 -13.95 -4.27 -9.09
N TYR A 72 -13.35 -3.10 -9.27
CA TYR A 72 -13.49 -2.20 -10.40
C TYR A 72 -12.16 -1.49 -10.67
N VAL A 73 -12.01 -0.89 -11.85
CA VAL A 73 -10.88 -0.02 -12.18
C VAL A 73 -11.18 1.38 -11.67
N ASP A 74 -10.43 1.86 -10.68
CA ASP A 74 -10.50 3.25 -10.23
C ASP A 74 -9.74 4.17 -11.19
N ALA A 75 -10.36 5.31 -11.51
CA ALA A 75 -9.76 6.36 -12.33
C ALA A 75 -9.66 7.70 -11.58
N THR A 76 -9.96 7.72 -10.27
CA THR A 76 -9.97 8.96 -9.48
C THR A 76 -8.60 9.30 -8.89
N VAL A 77 -7.77 8.28 -8.65
CA VAL A 77 -6.37 8.39 -8.26
C VAL A 77 -5.47 8.23 -9.48
N GLU A 78 -4.36 8.98 -9.51
CA GLU A 78 -3.28 8.76 -10.48
C GLU A 78 -2.50 7.50 -10.07
N TRP A 79 -2.91 6.36 -10.60
CA TRP A 79 -2.25 5.07 -10.40
C TRP A 79 -1.00 4.95 -11.28
N LYS A 80 0.05 4.34 -10.74
CA LYS A 80 1.20 3.92 -11.53
C LYS A 80 0.79 2.82 -12.50
N GLU A 81 0.03 1.86 -11.99
CA GLU A 81 -0.36 0.65 -12.70
C GLU A 81 -1.67 0.11 -12.11
N VAL A 82 -2.54 -0.40 -12.97
CA VAL A 82 -3.73 -1.15 -12.60
C VAL A 82 -3.74 -2.45 -13.39
N VAL A 83 -3.77 -3.59 -12.69
CA VAL A 83 -3.70 -4.93 -13.31
C VAL A 83 -4.84 -5.79 -12.80
N GLU A 84 -5.56 -6.46 -13.70
CA GLU A 84 -6.49 -7.52 -13.29
C GLU A 84 -5.69 -8.77 -12.89
N VAL A 85 -5.67 -9.09 -11.59
CA VAL A 85 -4.89 -10.21 -11.04
C VAL A 85 -5.70 -11.50 -10.93
N SER A 86 -7.01 -11.38 -10.91
CA SER A 86 -7.99 -12.48 -11.02
C SER A 86 -9.33 -11.90 -11.50
N PRO A 87 -10.30 -12.72 -11.93
CA PRO A 87 -11.56 -12.22 -12.47
C PRO A 87 -12.24 -11.22 -11.53
N LYS A 88 -12.40 -9.98 -11.99
CA LYS A 88 -12.98 -8.86 -11.22
C LYS A 88 -12.16 -8.45 -9.98
N VAL A 89 -10.86 -8.70 -9.93
CA VAL A 89 -9.97 -8.17 -8.90
C VAL A 89 -8.85 -7.41 -9.57
N PHE A 90 -8.91 -6.09 -9.44
CA PHE A 90 -7.95 -5.17 -10.01
C PHE A 90 -7.00 -4.69 -8.91
N MET A 91 -5.72 -5.01 -9.06
CA MET A 91 -4.68 -4.53 -8.18
C MET A 91 -4.22 -3.16 -8.66
N HIS A 92 -4.42 -2.14 -7.82
CA HIS A 92 -4.05 -0.77 -8.11
C HIS A 92 -2.76 -0.43 -7.37
N HIS A 93 -1.72 -0.03 -8.09
CA HIS A 93 -0.42 0.31 -7.53
C HIS A 93 -0.23 1.83 -7.52
N LYS A 94 -0.06 2.41 -6.33
CA LYS A 94 0.28 3.82 -6.14
C LYS A 94 1.69 3.96 -5.61
N GLU A 95 2.52 4.69 -6.34
CA GLU A 95 3.82 5.14 -5.84
C GLU A 95 3.65 6.25 -4.81
N LEU A 96 4.31 6.10 -3.67
CA LEU A 96 4.38 7.08 -2.61
C LEU A 96 5.83 7.58 -2.54
N TRP A 97 6.03 8.80 -3.02
CA TRP A 97 7.29 9.55 -2.96
C TRP A 97 7.42 10.31 -1.65
N THR A 98 6.29 10.75 -1.10
CA THR A 98 6.17 11.49 0.16
C THR A 98 4.88 11.10 0.88
N SER A 99 4.71 11.53 2.13
CA SER A 99 3.44 11.36 2.85
C SER A 99 2.28 12.13 2.21
N SER A 100 2.55 13.22 1.49
CA SER A 100 1.53 14.02 0.80
C SER A 100 0.85 13.26 -0.35
N ASP A 101 1.44 12.17 -0.83
CA ASP A 101 0.82 11.30 -1.84
C ASP A 101 -0.37 10.50 -1.28
N LEU A 102 -0.52 10.43 0.05
CA LEU A 102 -1.74 9.98 0.71
C LEU A 102 -2.80 11.09 0.72
N ASP A 103 -3.22 11.51 -0.46
CA ASP A 103 -4.26 12.50 -0.61
C ASP A 103 -5.65 11.97 -0.22
N HIS A 104 -6.63 12.87 -0.18
CA HIS A 104 -8.01 12.54 0.17
C HIS A 104 -8.65 11.48 -0.74
N ARG A 105 -8.23 11.37 -2.01
CA ARG A 105 -8.77 10.40 -2.97
C ARG A 105 -8.20 9.01 -2.68
N LEU A 106 -6.89 8.91 -2.48
CA LEU A 106 -6.25 7.65 -2.11
C LEU A 106 -6.76 7.13 -0.76
N VAL A 107 -6.92 8.01 0.23
CA VAL A 107 -7.50 7.65 1.52
C VAL A 107 -8.96 7.19 1.38
N HIS A 108 -9.74 7.84 0.51
CA HIS A 108 -11.11 7.41 0.21
C HIS A 108 -11.13 6.00 -0.39
N ILE A 109 -10.29 5.73 -1.39
CA ILE A 109 -10.19 4.40 -2.01
C ILE A 109 -9.74 3.34 -1.01
N LEU A 110 -8.76 3.64 -0.17
CA LEU A 110 -8.27 2.73 0.87
C LEU A 110 -9.39 2.38 1.87
N ARG A 111 -10.18 3.37 2.30
CA ARG A 111 -11.37 3.16 3.15
C ARG A 111 -12.41 2.28 2.44
N SER A 112 -12.67 2.55 1.17
CA SER A 112 -13.61 1.75 0.37
C SER A 112 -13.13 0.31 0.20
N SER A 113 -11.82 0.07 0.07
CA SER A 113 -11.26 -1.28 0.06
C SER A 113 -11.44 -1.96 1.42
N TYR A 114 -11.07 -1.30 2.52
CA TYR A 114 -11.24 -1.82 3.88
C TYR A 114 -12.68 -2.23 4.21
N ALA A 115 -13.67 -1.48 3.72
CA ALA A 115 -15.09 -1.68 4.04
C ALA A 115 -15.80 -2.77 3.20
N GLN A 116 -15.11 -3.48 2.30
CA GLN A 116 -15.70 -4.57 1.51
C GLN A 116 -16.01 -5.84 2.33
#